data_AF-A0A947YQ21-F1
#
_entry.id   AF-A0A947YQ21-F1
#
_cell.length_a   1.000
_cell.length_b   1.000
_cell.length_c   1.000
_cell.angle_alpha   90.00
_cell.angle_beta   90.00
_cell.angle_gamma   90.00
#
_symmetry.space_group_name_H-M   'P 1'
#
loop_
_entity.id
_entity.type
_entity.pdbx_description
1 polymer ?
#
loop_
_entity_poly.entity_id
_entity_poly.type
_entity_poly.pdbx_seq_one_letter_code
_entity_poly.pdbx_strand_id
1 'polypeptide(L)'
;MLSGNWKESQKKTFLKVITYLKNHKQYMKYDQCLARGYPIGSGVVESACSHVVRDRMEISGARWGIDGAEAILKLRSVSKSNDWDEYWEFYTTQIKINDFLPEDVNSPILQEVVNG
;
A
#
# COMPACT_ATOMS: atom_id res chain seq x y z
N MET A 1 19.56 15.87 -32.47
CA MET A 1 19.31 15.16 -31.20
C MET A 1 19.03 13.65 -31.37
N LEU A 2 19.31 13.05 -32.53
CA LEU A 2 19.37 11.59 -32.74
C LEU A 2 20.50 11.26 -33.76
N SER A 3 21.76 11.57 -33.42
CA SER A 3 22.92 11.40 -34.31
C SER A 3 23.71 10.10 -34.08
N GLY A 4 23.19 9.19 -33.27
CA GLY A 4 23.80 7.87 -33.05
C GLY A 4 23.37 6.87 -34.14
N ASN A 5 24.29 6.01 -34.57
CA ASN A 5 23.98 4.86 -35.43
C ASN A 5 23.21 3.80 -34.61
N TRP A 6 21.91 4.03 -34.40
CA TRP A 6 21.03 3.12 -33.65
C TRP A 6 20.44 2.05 -34.56
N LYS A 7 20.30 0.82 -34.02
CA LYS A 7 19.57 -0.26 -34.69
C LYS A 7 18.10 0.11 -34.86
N GLU A 8 17.45 -0.44 -35.88
CA GLU A 8 16.04 -0.13 -36.21
C GLU A 8 15.09 -0.46 -35.05
N SER A 9 15.35 -1.53 -34.30
CA SER A 9 14.61 -1.88 -33.09
C SER A 9 14.71 -0.80 -32.01
N GLN A 10 15.89 -0.23 -31.81
CA GLN A 10 16.12 0.84 -30.82
C GLN A 10 15.38 2.11 -31.23
N LYS A 11 15.45 2.49 -32.51
CA LYS A 11 14.72 3.66 -33.05
C LYS A 11 13.21 3.52 -32.81
N LYS A 12 12.64 2.35 -33.10
CA LYS A 12 11.21 2.07 -32.83
C LYS A 12 10.87 2.21 -31.35
N THR A 13 11.70 1.70 -30.44
CA THR A 13 11.49 1.85 -29.00
C THR A 13 11.55 3.31 -28.57
N PHE A 14 12.55 4.07 -29.03
CA PHE A 14 12.64 5.51 -28.73
C PHE A 14 11.43 6.29 -29.22
N LEU A 15 10.98 6.03 -30.45
CA LEU A 15 9.78 6.67 -30.98
C LEU A 15 8.54 6.34 -30.14
N LYS A 16 8.37 5.10 -29.71
CA LYS A 16 7.27 4.71 -28.80
C LYS A 16 7.33 5.49 -27.48
N VAL A 17 8.51 5.54 -26.85
CA VAL A 17 8.70 6.27 -25.59
C VAL A 17 8.44 7.76 -25.77
N ILE A 18 9.00 8.39 -26.80
CA ILE A 18 8.79 9.81 -27.09
C ILE A 18 7.31 10.12 -27.30
N THR A 19 6.60 9.30 -28.08
CA THR A 19 5.15 9.45 -28.30
C THR A 19 4.37 9.30 -27.00
N TYR A 20 4.68 8.28 -26.21
CA TYR A 20 4.05 8.08 -24.90
C TYR A 20 4.24 9.29 -23.99
N LEU A 21 5.48 9.78 -23.85
CA LEU A 21 5.79 10.93 -23.00
C LEU A 21 5.10 12.20 -23.49
N LYS A 22 5.06 12.43 -24.81
CA LYS A 22 4.35 13.57 -25.40
C LYS A 22 2.86 13.54 -25.08
N ASN A 23 2.21 12.39 -25.25
CA ASN A 23 0.78 12.22 -24.98
C ASN A 23 0.43 12.41 -23.50
N HIS A 24 1.36 12.08 -22.59
CA HIS A 24 1.14 12.15 -21.14
C HIS A 24 1.78 13.39 -20.48
N LYS A 25 2.29 14.36 -21.27
CA LYS A 25 2.95 15.56 -20.75
C LYS A 25 2.10 16.33 -19.72
N GLN A 26 0.78 16.32 -19.87
CA GLN A 26 -0.14 16.97 -18.93
C GLN A 26 -0.06 16.43 -17.49
N TYR A 27 0.35 15.17 -17.32
CA TYR A 27 0.52 14.51 -16.02
C TYR A 27 1.93 14.69 -15.44
N MET A 28 2.86 15.28 -16.20
CA MET A 28 4.27 15.44 -15.83
C MET A 28 4.57 16.84 -15.26
N LYS A 29 3.69 17.36 -14.40
CA LYS A 29 3.86 18.64 -13.71
C LYS A 29 4.82 18.49 -12.52
N TYR A 30 6.01 17.96 -12.79
CA TYR A 30 7.01 17.61 -11.77
C TYR A 30 7.52 18.83 -11.01
N ASP A 31 7.59 19.98 -11.68
CA ASP A 31 7.86 21.29 -11.08
C ASP A 31 6.87 21.61 -9.96
N GLN A 32 5.57 21.43 -10.21
CA GLN A 32 4.52 21.69 -9.23
C GLN A 32 4.52 20.65 -8.11
N CYS A 33 4.77 19.38 -8.45
CA CYS A 33 4.90 18.30 -7.45
C CYS A 33 6.06 18.55 -6.50
N LEU A 34 7.24 18.94 -7.01
CA LEU A 34 8.40 19.28 -6.18
C LEU A 34 8.15 20.49 -5.30
N ALA A 35 7.55 21.55 -5.85
CA ALA A 35 7.22 22.74 -5.08
C ALA A 35 6.25 22.46 -3.92
N ARG A 36 5.39 21.42 -4.06
CA ARG A 36 4.47 20.95 -3.01
C ARG A 36 5.06 19.86 -2.10
N GLY A 37 6.30 19.44 -2.34
CA GLY A 37 6.95 18.36 -1.58
C GLY A 37 6.43 16.96 -1.89
N TYR A 38 5.73 16.77 -3.02
CA TYR A 38 5.22 15.45 -3.40
C TYR A 38 6.33 14.55 -3.95
N PRO A 39 6.31 13.26 -3.61
CA PRO A 39 7.25 12.31 -4.18
C PRO A 39 6.99 12.15 -5.68
N ILE A 40 8.03 12.31 -6.51
CA ILE A 40 7.96 12.05 -7.97
C ILE A 40 8.27 10.58 -8.30
N GLY A 41 8.95 9.88 -7.40
CA GLY A 41 9.33 8.48 -7.59
C GLY A 41 8.23 7.52 -7.13
N SER A 42 8.03 6.44 -7.87
CA SER A 42 7.17 5.33 -7.46
C SER A 42 7.77 4.47 -6.34
N GLY A 43 9.08 4.60 -6.06
CA GLY A 43 9.79 3.69 -5.15
C GLY A 43 9.21 3.59 -3.74
N VAL A 44 8.71 4.69 -3.17
CA VAL A 44 8.05 4.66 -1.84
C VAL A 44 6.73 3.88 -1.91
N VAL A 45 5.96 4.08 -2.96
CA VAL A 45 4.68 3.37 -3.20
C VAL A 45 4.91 1.89 -3.51
N GLU A 46 5.91 1.58 -4.33
CA GLU A 46 6.31 0.22 -4.68
C GLU A 46 6.84 -0.54 -3.46
N SER A 47 7.66 0.12 -2.64
CA SER A 47 8.15 -0.45 -1.38
C SER A 47 6.99 -0.72 -0.41
N ALA A 48 6.07 0.24 -0.24
CA ALA A 48 4.88 0.05 0.60
C ALA A 48 4.01 -1.11 0.09
N CYS A 49 3.73 -1.16 -1.22
CA CYS A 49 2.96 -2.25 -1.84
C CYS A 49 3.65 -3.61 -1.64
N SER A 50 4.96 -3.66 -1.86
CA SER A 50 5.77 -4.84 -1.61
C SER A 50 5.66 -5.33 -0.15
N HIS A 51 5.89 -4.44 0.83
CA HIS A 51 5.92 -4.85 2.24
C HIS A 51 4.54 -5.13 2.84
N VAL A 52 3.52 -4.41 2.40
CA VAL A 52 2.16 -4.57 2.92
C VAL A 52 1.45 -5.74 2.23
N VAL A 53 1.54 -5.82 0.90
CA VAL A 53 0.80 -6.80 0.08
C VAL A 53 1.60 -8.07 -0.16
N ARG A 54 2.77 -7.94 -0.80
CA ARG A 54 3.52 -9.08 -1.34
C ARG A 54 3.92 -10.09 -0.27
N ASP A 55 4.45 -9.59 0.84
CA ASP A 55 4.93 -10.40 1.96
C ASP A 55 3.84 -11.32 2.57
N ARG A 56 2.55 -11.03 2.35
CA ARG A 56 1.45 -11.85 2.89
C ARG A 56 0.62 -12.54 1.82
N MET A 57 0.39 -11.86 0.70
CA MET A 57 -0.51 -12.33 -0.36
C MET A 57 0.16 -13.33 -1.31
N GLU A 58 1.49 -13.31 -1.43
CA GLU A 58 2.24 -14.22 -2.32
C GLU A 58 2.88 -15.42 -1.59
N ILE A 59 2.47 -15.71 -0.35
CA ILE A 59 2.95 -16.88 0.38
C ILE A 59 2.43 -18.16 -0.29
N SER A 60 3.32 -19.14 -0.49
CA SER A 60 2.97 -20.43 -1.07
C SER A 60 1.85 -21.12 -0.27
N GLY A 61 0.85 -21.65 -0.97
CA GLY A 61 -0.30 -22.31 -0.35
C GLY A 61 -1.38 -21.36 0.19
N ALA A 62 -1.19 -20.04 0.12
CA ALA A 62 -2.23 -19.10 0.52
C ALA A 62 -3.40 -19.10 -0.48
N ARG A 63 -4.62 -19.12 0.06
CA ARG A 63 -5.86 -18.91 -0.71
C ARG A 63 -6.64 -17.78 -0.06
N TRP A 64 -7.02 -16.79 -0.87
CA TRP A 64 -7.67 -15.59 -0.40
C TRP A 64 -8.99 -15.37 -1.12
N GLY A 65 -10.06 -15.16 -0.36
CA GLY A 65 -11.22 -14.43 -0.87
C GLY A 65 -10.94 -12.93 -0.84
N ILE A 66 -11.66 -12.16 -1.65
CA ILE A 66 -11.51 -10.69 -1.75
C ILE A 66 -11.66 -10.06 -0.36
N ASP A 67 -12.72 -10.40 0.37
CA ASP A 67 -13.01 -9.84 1.69
C ASP A 67 -11.91 -10.15 2.72
N GLY A 68 -11.39 -11.38 2.68
CA GLY A 68 -10.31 -11.82 3.58
C GLY A 68 -8.98 -11.16 3.26
N ALA A 69 -8.65 -11.01 1.97
CA ALA A 69 -7.46 -10.28 1.55
C ALA A 69 -7.54 -8.81 1.98
N GLU A 70 -8.68 -8.16 1.74
CA GLU A 70 -8.90 -6.76 2.10
C GLU A 70 -8.78 -6.53 3.61
N ALA A 71 -9.42 -7.36 4.42
CA ALA A 71 -9.35 -7.26 5.89
C ALA A 71 -7.90 -7.36 6.39
N ILE A 72 -7.13 -8.33 5.88
CA ILE A 72 -5.73 -8.51 6.27
C ILE A 72 -4.85 -7.36 5.77
N LEU A 73 -5.08 -6.84 4.57
CA LEU A 73 -4.32 -5.69 4.06
C LEU A 73 -4.57 -4.43 4.88
N LYS A 74 -5.82 -4.18 5.29
CA LYS A 74 -6.16 -3.05 6.17
C LYS A 74 -5.43 -3.16 7.51
N LEU A 75 -5.48 -4.34 8.14
CA LEU A 75 -4.78 -4.58 9.41
C LEU A 75 -3.26 -4.39 9.28
N ARG A 76 -2.67 -4.92 8.21
CA ARG A 76 -1.23 -4.75 7.92
C ARG A 76 -0.85 -3.30 7.66
N SER A 77 -1.73 -2.53 7.03
CA SER A 77 -1.48 -1.10 6.76
C SER A 77 -1.32 -0.33 8.07
N VAL A 78 -2.26 -0.50 9.01
CA VAL A 78 -2.20 0.10 10.36
C VAL A 78 -0.97 -0.37 11.15
N SER A 79 -0.68 -1.67 11.10
CA SER A 79 0.48 -2.23 11.80
C SER A 79 1.82 -1.70 11.26
N LYS A 80 1.91 -1.45 9.94
CA LYS A 80 3.14 -0.96 9.31
C LYS A 80 3.29 0.56 9.31
N SER A 81 2.19 1.31 9.44
CA SER A 81 2.23 2.77 9.59
C SER A 81 2.55 3.22 11.01
N ASN A 82 2.58 2.29 11.97
CA ASN A 82 2.76 2.57 13.41
C ASN A 82 1.56 3.30 14.04
N ASP A 83 0.38 3.18 13.43
CA ASP A 83 -0.88 3.78 13.89
C ASP A 83 -1.74 2.77 14.70
N TRP A 84 -1.10 1.69 15.19
CA TRP A 84 -1.80 0.59 15.85
C TRP A 84 -2.57 1.05 17.08
N ASP A 85 -1.93 1.84 17.93
CA ASP A 85 -2.51 2.29 19.19
C ASP A 85 -3.71 3.21 18.96
N GLU A 86 -3.58 4.17 18.02
CA GLU A 86 -4.67 5.07 17.62
C GLU A 86 -5.86 4.31 17.01
N TYR A 87 -5.57 3.34 16.14
CA TYR A 87 -6.60 2.48 15.58
C TYR A 87 -7.31 1.64 16.65
N TRP A 88 -6.56 1.11 17.62
CA TRP A 88 -7.11 0.28 18.69
C TRP A 88 -8.02 1.08 19.63
N GLU A 89 -7.63 2.30 19.98
CA GLU A 89 -8.46 3.25 20.74
C GLU A 89 -9.75 3.60 19.99
N PHE A 90 -9.64 3.90 18.69
CA PHE A 90 -10.81 4.13 17.83
C PHE A 90 -11.73 2.90 17.80
N TYR A 91 -11.19 1.72 17.53
CA TYR A 91 -11.94 0.48 17.37
C TYR A 91 -12.67 0.09 18.67
N THR A 92 -11.97 0.11 19.81
CA THR A 92 -12.57 -0.19 21.11
C THR A 92 -13.65 0.82 21.50
N THR A 93 -13.49 2.09 21.14
CA THR A 93 -14.52 3.12 21.33
C THR A 93 -15.75 2.86 20.46
N GLN A 94 -15.56 2.52 19.19
CA GLN A 94 -16.66 2.18 18.27
C GLN A 94 -17.44 0.93 18.70
N ILE A 95 -16.75 -0.07 19.24
CA ILE A 95 -17.40 -1.27 19.75
C ILE A 95 -18.28 -0.96 20.97
N LYS A 96 -17.79 -0.15 21.91
CA LYS A 96 -18.55 0.28 23.08
C LYS A 96 -19.82 1.06 22.72
N ILE A 97 -19.82 1.72 21.56
CA ILE A 97 -20.97 2.48 21.03
C ILE A 97 -21.96 1.56 20.30
N ASN A 98 -21.49 0.49 19.66
CA ASN A 98 -22.30 -0.39 18.81
C ASN A 98 -22.77 -1.69 19.49
N ASP A 99 -22.55 -1.87 20.80
CA ASP A 99 -23.00 -3.06 21.58
C ASP A 99 -22.62 -4.42 20.94
N PHE A 100 -21.55 -4.44 20.14
CA PHE A 100 -21.16 -5.58 19.31
C PHE A 100 -20.17 -6.54 19.99
N LEU A 101 -19.85 -6.33 21.27
CA LEU A 101 -19.12 -7.31 22.07
C LEU A 101 -20.11 -8.17 22.85
N PRO A 102 -19.99 -9.51 22.81
CA PRO A 102 -20.51 -10.30 23.91
C PRO A 102 -19.89 -9.79 25.22
N GLU A 103 -20.63 -9.82 26.32
CA GLU A 103 -20.27 -9.25 27.63
C GLU A 103 -19.03 -9.90 28.29
N ASP A 104 -18.20 -10.63 27.55
CA ASP A 104 -17.14 -11.51 28.04
C ASP A 104 -15.72 -10.93 27.90
N VAL A 105 -15.57 -9.60 27.93
CA VAL A 105 -14.26 -8.94 28.12
C VAL A 105 -13.60 -9.34 29.47
N ASN A 106 -14.35 -9.98 30.37
CA ASN A 106 -13.84 -10.64 31.58
C ASN A 106 -13.56 -12.15 31.41
N SER A 107 -13.37 -12.64 30.17
CA SER A 107 -13.00 -14.03 29.93
C SER A 107 -11.57 -14.31 30.45
N PRO A 108 -11.36 -15.33 31.31
CA PRO A 108 -10.06 -15.66 31.89
C PRO A 108 -8.96 -15.92 30.84
N ILE A 109 -9.35 -16.25 29.62
CA ILE A 109 -8.48 -16.67 28.52
C ILE A 109 -7.62 -15.49 28.00
N LEU A 110 -8.11 -14.25 28.10
CA LEU A 110 -7.39 -13.07 27.61
C LEU A 110 -6.38 -12.52 28.63
N GLN A 111 -6.52 -12.83 29.93
CA GLN A 111 -5.56 -12.40 30.95
C GLN A 111 -4.27 -13.23 30.97
N GLU A 112 -4.29 -14.46 30.44
CA GLU A 112 -3.08 -15.28 30.28
C GLU A 112 -2.19 -14.81 29.12
N VAL A 113 -2.78 -14.26 28.05
CA VAL A 113 -2.04 -13.81 26.86
C VAL A 113 -1.35 -12.46 27.09
N VAL A 114 -1.85 -11.64 28.01
CA VAL A 114 -1.29 -10.30 28.31
C VAL A 114 -0.19 -10.36 29.38
N ASN A 115 -0.13 -11.43 30.19
CA ASN A 115 0.82 -11.56 31.31
C ASN A 115 1.82 -12.73 31.14
N GLY A 116 1.98 -13.26 29.93
CA GLY A 116 2.93 -14.32 29.57
C GLY A 116 4.10 -13.82 28.73
#